data_AF-A0A395T1D0-F1
#
_entry.id   AF-A0A395T1D0-F1
#
_cell.length_a   1.000
_cell.length_b   1.000
_cell.length_c   1.000
_cell.angle_alpha   90.00
_cell.angle_beta   90.00
_cell.angle_gamma   90.00
#
_symmetry.space_group_name_H-M   'P 1'
#
loop_
_entity.id
_entity.type
_entity.pdbx_description
1 polymer ?
#
loop_
_entity_poly.entity_id
_entity_poly.type
_entity_poly.pdbx_seq_one_letter_code
_entity_poly.pdbx_strand_id
1 'polypeptide(L)'
;MTVTAIATHLRDRRLRLLGIAQTQLGLFLNYNTVAYADSVATEVCNALDAADIPLHPSLRVASDYQSVFFCRFLPLRSFKEFWQRGFYPLNHHNCIGLTPIMVQGRRWFGYEDKEIEINTINWLTNKGFMQQTAKDPLKLGLNVYATGYHYAGAMSAGGLSNFFVDVNISDAVQFLESTVLIRDNCLCWCNEEGHGCSPIKTFLKNYTHNERGEDRPTRARHFFLHHGLPDTSGGEKLSPFVKEALRLLTFEALEMTHTCCSYDQIYGHDHDNLVSEENLDEMAIFHCDPDIVSEIRSCDKQQASAILLEDLMAEFTEQIQRAAPGPYAFEEFIYTHWRRRISGLYTPDPTVVNGLRQHQAFQGLGSPLIVRTGEYVIYEIPPWY
;
A
#
# COMPACT_ATOMS: atom_id res chain seq x y z
N MET A 1 -28.57 5.03 14.66
CA MET A 1 -29.02 3.76 14.05
C MET A 1 -27.83 2.82 14.02
N THR A 2 -27.97 1.58 14.50
CA THR A 2 -26.84 0.61 14.55
C THR A 2 -26.52 0.07 13.15
N VAL A 3 -25.27 -0.38 12.92
CA VAL A 3 -24.86 -1.03 11.65
C VAL A 3 -25.78 -2.20 11.32
N THR A 4 -26.13 -3.01 12.31
CA THR A 4 -27.08 -4.12 12.19
C THR A 4 -28.44 -3.67 11.68
N ALA A 5 -28.98 -2.54 12.17
CA ALA A 5 -30.24 -1.99 11.68
C ALA A 5 -30.12 -1.52 10.22
N ILE A 6 -29.01 -0.86 9.86
CA ILE A 6 -28.72 -0.46 8.47
C ILE A 6 -28.68 -1.68 7.54
N ALA A 7 -27.92 -2.71 7.91
CA ALA A 7 -27.81 -3.95 7.13
C ALA A 7 -29.18 -4.65 6.99
N THR A 8 -30.01 -4.64 8.04
CA THR A 8 -31.38 -5.17 7.99
C THR A 8 -32.23 -4.41 6.97
N HIS A 9 -32.27 -3.08 7.09
CA HIS A 9 -33.08 -2.26 6.20
C HIS A 9 -32.60 -2.36 4.75
N LEU A 10 -31.29 -2.41 4.51
CA LEU A 10 -30.76 -2.56 3.16
C LEU A 10 -31.12 -3.92 2.57
N ARG A 11 -31.01 -4.99 3.37
CA ARG A 11 -31.43 -6.35 2.97
C ARG A 11 -32.88 -6.35 2.46
N ASP A 12 -33.78 -5.81 3.27
CA ASP A 12 -35.20 -5.81 2.95
C ASP A 12 -35.50 -4.94 1.72
N ARG A 13 -34.79 -3.82 1.54
CA ARG A 13 -34.86 -2.98 0.34
C ARG A 13 -34.41 -3.72 -0.91
N ARG A 14 -33.29 -4.47 -0.86
CA ARG A 14 -32.78 -5.25 -2.00
C ARG A 14 -33.74 -6.35 -2.43
N LEU A 15 -34.22 -7.13 -1.47
CA LEU A 15 -35.19 -8.19 -1.76
C LEU A 15 -36.51 -7.63 -2.30
N ARG A 16 -36.98 -6.50 -1.76
CA ARG A 16 -38.18 -5.83 -2.27
C ARG A 16 -37.99 -5.33 -3.71
N LEU A 17 -36.85 -4.72 -4.02
CA LEU A 17 -36.52 -4.27 -5.37
C LEU A 17 -36.55 -5.45 -6.37
N LEU A 18 -35.88 -6.54 -6.03
CA LEU A 18 -35.87 -7.76 -6.85
C LEU A 18 -37.29 -8.33 -7.03
N GLY A 19 -38.07 -8.40 -5.95
CA GLY A 19 -39.45 -8.90 -5.98
C GLY A 19 -40.38 -8.07 -6.89
N ILE A 20 -40.17 -6.76 -6.98
CA ILE A 20 -40.92 -5.90 -7.92
C ILE A 20 -40.62 -6.30 -9.36
N ALA A 21 -39.34 -6.44 -9.73
CA ALA A 21 -38.98 -6.87 -11.08
C ALA A 21 -39.47 -8.28 -11.42
N GLN A 22 -39.42 -9.21 -10.47
CA GLN A 22 -39.98 -10.54 -10.65
C GLN A 22 -41.48 -10.51 -10.93
N THR A 23 -42.22 -9.70 -10.16
CA THR A 23 -43.68 -9.64 -10.25
C THR A 23 -44.15 -8.87 -11.49
N GLN A 24 -43.50 -7.76 -11.81
CA GLN A 24 -43.96 -6.83 -12.85
C GLN A 24 -43.35 -7.12 -14.22
N LEU A 25 -42.12 -7.63 -14.28
CA LEU A 25 -41.40 -7.91 -15.53
C LEU A 25 -41.23 -9.40 -15.83
N GLY A 26 -41.47 -10.29 -14.87
CA GLY A 26 -41.20 -11.72 -15.03
C GLY A 26 -39.71 -12.05 -15.16
N LEU A 27 -38.81 -11.14 -14.76
CA LEU A 27 -37.36 -11.33 -14.81
C LEU A 27 -36.84 -11.92 -13.50
N PHE A 28 -35.67 -12.58 -13.55
CA PHE A 28 -34.93 -13.04 -12.36
C PHE A 28 -35.68 -14.02 -11.43
N LEU A 29 -36.70 -14.73 -11.93
CA LEU A 29 -37.63 -15.55 -11.13
C LEU A 29 -36.96 -16.63 -10.26
N ASN A 30 -35.79 -17.10 -10.67
CA ASN A 30 -35.07 -18.19 -9.99
C ASN A 30 -34.12 -17.69 -8.88
N TYR A 31 -34.07 -16.39 -8.60
CA TYR A 31 -33.15 -15.81 -7.64
C TYR A 31 -33.90 -15.13 -6.49
N ASN A 32 -33.54 -15.43 -5.25
CA ASN A 32 -34.20 -14.86 -4.07
C ASN A 32 -33.22 -14.53 -2.94
N THR A 33 -31.93 -14.52 -3.24
CA THR A 33 -30.88 -14.26 -2.27
C THR A 33 -30.56 -12.77 -2.22
N VAL A 34 -30.14 -12.33 -1.04
CA VAL A 34 -29.74 -10.93 -0.80
C VAL A 34 -28.52 -10.59 -1.64
N ALA A 35 -27.53 -11.49 -1.70
CA ALA A 35 -26.33 -11.33 -2.51
C ALA A 35 -26.65 -11.09 -3.99
N TYR A 36 -27.55 -11.88 -4.57
CA TYR A 36 -27.97 -11.67 -5.96
C TYR A 36 -28.72 -10.35 -6.12
N ALA A 37 -29.71 -10.09 -5.26
CA ALA A 37 -30.47 -8.85 -5.27
C ALA A 37 -29.59 -7.60 -5.12
N ASP A 38 -28.47 -7.71 -4.39
CA ASP A 38 -27.47 -6.66 -4.27
C ASP A 38 -26.66 -6.48 -5.54
N SER A 39 -26.10 -7.56 -6.10
CA SER A 39 -25.23 -7.50 -7.28
C SER A 39 -25.95 -7.03 -8.55
N VAL A 40 -27.26 -7.27 -8.67
CA VAL A 40 -28.05 -6.84 -9.84
C VAL A 40 -28.93 -5.61 -9.57
N ALA A 41 -28.74 -4.91 -8.45
CA ALA A 41 -29.65 -3.83 -8.05
C ALA A 41 -29.78 -2.72 -9.12
N THR A 42 -28.67 -2.38 -9.77
CA THR A 42 -28.61 -1.39 -10.84
C THR A 42 -29.33 -1.88 -12.10
N GLU A 43 -29.07 -3.12 -12.51
CA GLU A 43 -29.74 -3.75 -13.66
C GLU A 43 -31.25 -3.83 -13.45
N VAL A 44 -31.69 -4.14 -12.24
CA VAL A 44 -33.11 -4.17 -11.86
C VAL A 44 -33.73 -2.78 -11.96
N CYS A 45 -33.06 -1.72 -11.46
CA CYS A 45 -33.56 -0.35 -11.58
C CYS A 45 -33.70 0.05 -13.06
N ASN A 46 -32.67 -0.22 -13.87
CA ASN A 46 -32.66 0.11 -15.30
C ASN A 46 -33.76 -0.65 -16.06
N ALA A 47 -34.00 -1.93 -15.76
CA ALA A 47 -35.06 -2.71 -16.39
C ALA A 47 -36.46 -2.20 -16.04
N LEU A 48 -36.68 -1.77 -14.79
CA LEU A 48 -37.94 -1.16 -14.36
C LEU A 48 -38.17 0.20 -15.02
N ASP A 49 -37.13 1.02 -15.11
CA ASP A 49 -37.19 2.33 -15.78
C ASP A 49 -37.47 2.18 -17.28
N ALA A 50 -36.82 1.22 -17.96
CA ALA A 50 -37.05 0.94 -19.38
C ALA A 50 -38.47 0.43 -19.69
N ALA A 51 -39.18 -0.08 -18.69
CA ALA A 51 -40.57 -0.52 -18.79
C ALA A 51 -41.57 0.52 -18.26
N ASP A 52 -41.12 1.74 -17.96
CA ASP A 52 -41.91 2.82 -17.38
C ASP A 52 -42.61 2.43 -16.06
N ILE A 53 -42.01 1.52 -15.27
CA ILE A 53 -42.56 1.09 -13.99
C ILE A 53 -42.09 2.04 -12.89
N PRO A 54 -42.99 2.75 -12.20
CA PRO A 54 -42.60 3.72 -11.18
C PRO A 54 -41.98 3.04 -9.96
N LEU A 55 -40.73 3.40 -9.66
CA LEU A 55 -40.01 2.92 -8.49
C LEU A 55 -39.83 4.04 -7.45
N HIS A 56 -40.20 3.75 -6.20
CA HIS A 56 -40.03 4.69 -5.09
C HIS A 56 -38.53 5.03 -4.90
N PRO A 57 -38.16 6.31 -4.66
CA PRO A 57 -36.75 6.71 -4.56
C PRO A 57 -35.94 5.93 -3.51
N SER A 58 -36.57 5.50 -2.41
CA SER A 58 -35.90 4.69 -1.40
C SER A 58 -35.54 3.27 -1.86
N LEU A 59 -35.99 2.78 -3.02
CA LEU A 59 -35.57 1.47 -3.55
C LEU A 59 -34.47 1.60 -4.60
N ARG A 60 -34.26 2.81 -5.13
CA ARG A 60 -33.24 3.07 -6.15
C ARG A 60 -31.83 2.94 -5.60
N VAL A 61 -30.93 2.59 -6.50
CA VAL A 61 -29.47 2.68 -6.34
C VAL A 61 -28.90 3.63 -7.40
N ALA A 62 -27.68 4.08 -7.19
CA ALA A 62 -26.97 4.86 -8.20
C ALA A 62 -26.65 3.98 -9.43
N SER A 63 -26.50 4.59 -10.60
CA SER A 63 -26.27 3.88 -11.87
C SER A 63 -24.93 3.15 -11.93
N ASP A 64 -23.98 3.54 -11.10
CA ASP A 64 -22.65 2.95 -10.91
C ASP A 64 -22.60 1.95 -9.74
N TYR A 65 -23.72 1.72 -9.04
CA TYR A 65 -23.77 0.82 -7.90
C TYR A 65 -23.46 -0.61 -8.32
N GLN A 66 -22.58 -1.27 -7.56
CA GLN A 66 -22.18 -2.66 -7.79
C GLN A 66 -22.53 -3.55 -6.61
N SER A 67 -22.07 -3.18 -5.42
CA SER A 67 -22.41 -3.85 -4.17
C SER A 67 -22.20 -2.91 -3.00
N VAL A 68 -22.86 -3.22 -1.88
CA VAL A 68 -22.68 -2.49 -0.63
C VAL A 68 -21.22 -2.50 -0.16
N PHE A 69 -20.45 -3.55 -0.49
CA PHE A 69 -19.05 -3.66 -0.10
C PHE A 69 -18.11 -2.70 -0.86
N PHE A 70 -18.53 -2.17 -2.01
CA PHE A 70 -17.80 -1.13 -2.74
C PHE A 70 -18.11 0.29 -2.24
N CYS A 71 -19.01 0.44 -1.25
CA CYS A 71 -19.25 1.73 -0.62
C CYS A 71 -17.99 2.18 0.17
N ARG A 72 -17.31 3.23 -0.32
CA ARG A 72 -16.08 3.78 0.29
C ARG A 72 -16.26 4.27 1.74
N PHE A 73 -17.51 4.49 2.16
CA PHE A 73 -17.85 4.93 3.52
C PHE A 73 -18.25 3.78 4.45
N LEU A 74 -18.32 2.54 3.96
CA LEU A 74 -18.64 1.37 4.77
C LEU A 74 -17.38 0.93 5.54
N PRO A 75 -17.33 1.05 6.88
CA PRO A 75 -16.17 0.62 7.65
C PRO A 75 -15.95 -0.90 7.52
N LEU A 76 -14.70 -1.35 7.45
CA LEU A 76 -14.36 -2.78 7.32
C LEU A 76 -15.02 -3.67 8.38
N ARG A 77 -15.09 -3.20 9.64
CA ARG A 77 -15.78 -3.90 10.73
C ARG A 77 -17.27 -4.18 10.45
N SER A 78 -17.88 -3.37 9.61
CA SER A 78 -19.29 -3.52 9.24
C SER A 78 -19.50 -4.66 8.24
N PHE A 79 -18.45 -5.12 7.55
CA PHE A 79 -18.57 -6.19 6.55
C PHE A 79 -19.18 -7.46 7.16
N LYS A 80 -18.81 -7.78 8.42
CA LYS A 80 -19.35 -8.93 9.15
C LYS A 80 -20.87 -8.84 9.32
N GLU A 81 -21.38 -7.67 9.66
CA GLU A 81 -22.84 -7.46 9.83
C GLU A 81 -23.58 -7.62 8.50
N PHE A 82 -23.07 -7.05 7.41
CA PHE A 82 -23.66 -7.23 6.08
C PHE A 82 -23.60 -8.69 5.63
N TRP A 83 -22.47 -9.36 5.84
CA TRP A 83 -22.30 -10.77 5.55
C TRP A 83 -23.34 -11.65 6.27
N GLN A 84 -23.56 -11.40 7.56
CA GLN A 84 -24.57 -12.10 8.35
C GLN A 84 -26.00 -11.88 7.85
N ARG A 85 -26.26 -10.79 7.10
CA ARG A 85 -27.55 -10.51 6.46
C ARG A 85 -27.68 -11.04 5.04
N GLY A 86 -26.73 -11.86 4.61
CA GLY A 86 -26.76 -12.54 3.31
C GLY A 86 -26.18 -11.74 2.16
N PHE A 87 -25.53 -10.61 2.45
CA PHE A 87 -24.72 -9.91 1.45
C PHE A 87 -23.44 -10.71 1.24
N TYR A 88 -23.25 -11.21 0.03
CA TYR A 88 -22.01 -11.83 -0.41
C TYR A 88 -21.55 -11.10 -1.67
N PRO A 89 -20.26 -10.79 -1.80
CA PRO A 89 -19.74 -10.17 -3.01
C PRO A 89 -19.78 -11.21 -4.15
N LEU A 90 -20.92 -11.30 -4.86
CA LEU A 90 -20.98 -11.98 -6.15
C LEU A 90 -20.31 -11.04 -7.16
N ASN A 91 -19.37 -11.54 -7.96
CA ASN A 91 -18.50 -10.75 -8.84
C ASN A 91 -17.60 -9.80 -8.05
N HIS A 92 -16.53 -10.37 -7.49
CA HIS A 92 -15.59 -9.76 -6.56
C HIS A 92 -14.82 -8.52 -7.06
N HIS A 93 -15.10 -7.96 -8.23
CA HIS A 93 -14.31 -6.90 -8.85
C HIS A 93 -15.20 -5.77 -9.35
N ASN A 94 -14.78 -4.53 -9.14
CA ASN A 94 -15.41 -3.37 -9.77
C ASN A 94 -15.09 -3.28 -11.27
N CYS A 95 -15.63 -2.27 -11.95
CA CYS A 95 -15.38 -2.04 -13.37
C CYS A 95 -13.89 -1.83 -13.71
N ILE A 96 -13.09 -1.35 -12.75
CA ILE A 96 -11.62 -1.19 -12.87
C ILE A 96 -10.89 -2.51 -12.64
N GLY A 97 -11.50 -3.48 -11.94
CA GLY A 97 -10.87 -4.74 -11.58
C GLY A 97 -10.35 -4.80 -10.14
N LEU A 98 -10.76 -3.88 -9.26
CA LEU A 98 -10.43 -3.88 -7.83
C LEU A 98 -11.47 -4.64 -7.02
N THR A 99 -11.03 -5.33 -5.97
CA THR A 99 -11.95 -6.00 -5.05
C THR A 99 -12.46 -5.06 -3.97
N PRO A 100 -13.52 -5.42 -3.21
CA PRO A 100 -14.03 -4.54 -2.16
C PRO A 100 -12.97 -4.14 -1.12
N ILE A 101 -11.98 -5.00 -0.86
CA ILE A 101 -10.95 -4.69 0.11
C ILE A 101 -9.90 -3.70 -0.43
N MET A 102 -9.77 -3.62 -1.76
CA MET A 102 -8.81 -2.77 -2.48
C MET A 102 -9.33 -1.33 -2.67
N VAL A 103 -10.64 -1.09 -2.57
CA VAL A 103 -11.25 0.25 -2.73
C VAL A 103 -11.44 1.00 -1.41
N GLN A 104 -11.19 0.38 -0.25
CA GLN A 104 -11.46 0.94 1.08
C GLN A 104 -10.35 1.90 1.53
N GLY A 105 -10.15 2.96 0.74
CA GLY A 105 -8.92 3.73 0.63
C GLY A 105 -8.45 4.56 1.82
N ARG A 106 -9.06 4.53 3.02
CA ARG A 106 -8.67 5.44 4.13
C ARG A 106 -8.81 4.93 5.57
N ARG A 107 -9.28 3.71 5.83
CA ARG A 107 -9.68 3.30 7.21
C ARG A 107 -9.40 1.84 7.56
N TRP A 108 -8.25 1.31 7.15
CA TRP A 108 -7.82 0.00 7.62
C TRP A 108 -7.53 -0.02 9.12
N PHE A 109 -6.90 1.04 9.61
CA PHE A 109 -6.55 1.24 11.02
C PHE A 109 -7.10 2.60 11.43
N GLY A 110 -8.12 2.60 12.30
CA GLY A 110 -8.84 3.77 12.76
C GLY A 110 -8.50 4.14 14.21
N TYR A 111 -9.20 5.12 14.77
CA TYR A 111 -9.09 5.53 16.17
C TYR A 111 -9.77 4.56 17.16
N GLU A 112 -9.92 3.30 16.77
CA GLU A 112 -10.80 2.37 17.45
C GLU A 112 -10.04 1.41 18.35
N ASP A 113 -10.80 0.63 19.12
CA ASP A 113 -10.27 -0.41 19.99
C ASP A 113 -9.50 -1.46 19.16
N LYS A 114 -8.24 -1.65 19.51
CA LYS A 114 -7.30 -2.61 18.91
C LYS A 114 -7.87 -4.02 18.80
N GLU A 115 -8.65 -4.47 19.79
CA GLU A 115 -9.26 -5.80 19.76
C GLU A 115 -10.27 -5.92 18.60
N ILE A 116 -11.00 -4.86 18.32
CA ILE A 116 -11.99 -4.82 17.22
C ILE A 116 -11.28 -4.88 15.86
N GLU A 117 -10.15 -4.20 15.71
CA GLU A 117 -9.37 -4.19 14.46
C GLU A 117 -8.78 -5.57 14.16
N ILE A 118 -8.10 -6.18 15.14
CA ILE A 118 -7.54 -7.53 15.00
C ILE A 118 -8.63 -8.54 14.66
N ASN A 119 -9.77 -8.48 15.36
CA ASN A 119 -10.91 -9.37 15.09
C ASN A 119 -11.49 -9.16 13.69
N THR A 120 -11.51 -7.91 13.20
CA THR A 120 -11.98 -7.59 11.85
C THR A 120 -11.03 -8.15 10.79
N ILE A 121 -9.73 -7.95 10.95
CA ILE A 121 -8.70 -8.46 10.03
C ILE A 121 -8.70 -9.99 9.98
N ASN A 122 -8.77 -10.65 11.13
CA ASN A 122 -8.89 -12.10 11.22
C ASN A 122 -10.14 -12.61 10.51
N TRP A 123 -11.28 -11.92 10.70
CA TRP A 123 -12.52 -12.28 10.03
C TRP A 123 -12.41 -12.13 8.50
N LEU A 124 -11.87 -11.00 8.01
CA LEU A 124 -11.66 -10.76 6.57
C LEU A 124 -10.75 -11.81 5.93
N THR A 125 -9.66 -12.15 6.62
CA THR A 125 -8.72 -13.21 6.24
C THR A 125 -9.43 -14.56 6.14
N ASN A 126 -10.20 -14.94 7.16
CA ASN A 126 -10.94 -16.20 7.21
C ASN A 126 -12.05 -16.29 6.16
N LYS A 127 -12.56 -15.15 5.69
CA LYS A 127 -13.55 -15.08 4.61
C LYS A 127 -12.94 -14.97 3.21
N GLY A 128 -11.62 -14.96 3.10
CA GLY A 128 -10.95 -14.95 1.81
C GLY A 128 -10.82 -13.57 1.16
N PHE A 129 -11.22 -12.48 1.83
CA PHE A 129 -11.16 -11.13 1.23
C PHE A 129 -9.72 -10.71 0.93
N MET A 130 -8.80 -11.06 1.82
CA MET A 130 -7.41 -10.62 1.76
C MET A 130 -6.59 -11.30 0.67
N GLN A 131 -6.98 -12.52 0.28
CA GLN A 131 -6.28 -13.36 -0.70
C GLN A 131 -6.73 -13.08 -2.14
N GLN A 132 -7.83 -12.38 -2.34
CA GLN A 132 -8.30 -12.03 -3.67
C GLN A 132 -7.30 -11.09 -4.34
N THR A 133 -7.03 -11.35 -5.62
CA THR A 133 -6.17 -10.53 -6.45
C THR A 133 -6.98 -9.55 -7.30
N ALA A 134 -6.34 -8.49 -7.77
CA ALA A 134 -6.94 -7.57 -8.73
C ALA A 134 -7.11 -8.23 -10.12
N LYS A 135 -7.89 -7.58 -10.97
CA LYS A 135 -7.97 -7.82 -12.41
C LYS A 135 -7.62 -6.53 -13.14
N ASP A 136 -7.29 -6.65 -14.42
CA ASP A 136 -7.04 -5.50 -15.28
C ASP A 136 -7.90 -5.53 -16.55
N PRO A 137 -9.24 -5.42 -16.42
CA PRO A 137 -10.14 -5.46 -17.57
C PRO A 137 -9.93 -4.28 -18.54
N LEU A 138 -9.43 -3.15 -18.04
CA LEU A 138 -9.23 -1.92 -18.81
C LEU A 138 -7.79 -1.75 -19.32
N LYS A 139 -6.88 -2.67 -18.97
CA LYS A 139 -5.45 -2.63 -19.34
C LYS A 139 -4.74 -1.37 -18.86
N LEU A 140 -5.05 -0.93 -17.64
CA LEU A 140 -4.43 0.24 -17.00
C LEU A 140 -3.01 -0.08 -16.47
N GLY A 141 -2.57 -1.34 -16.56
CA GLY A 141 -1.31 -1.80 -15.99
C GLY A 141 -1.43 -2.20 -14.52
N LEU A 142 -2.62 -2.62 -14.09
CA LEU A 142 -2.84 -3.06 -12.71
C LEU A 142 -2.01 -4.31 -12.40
N ASN A 143 -1.48 -4.37 -11.18
CA ASN A 143 -0.84 -5.57 -10.68
C ASN A 143 -1.88 -6.62 -10.32
N VAL A 144 -2.17 -7.52 -11.27
CA VAL A 144 -3.16 -8.60 -11.13
C VAL A 144 -2.73 -9.71 -10.16
N TYR A 145 -1.52 -9.64 -9.62
CA TYR A 145 -1.01 -10.54 -8.57
C TYR A 145 -1.02 -9.87 -7.19
N ALA A 146 -1.24 -8.56 -7.12
CA ALA A 146 -1.43 -7.86 -5.86
C ALA A 146 -2.73 -8.33 -5.20
N THR A 147 -2.59 -8.81 -3.97
CA THR A 147 -3.70 -9.25 -3.13
C THR A 147 -4.21 -8.13 -2.22
N GLY A 148 -5.33 -8.34 -1.55
CA GLY A 148 -5.81 -7.44 -0.50
C GLY A 148 -4.78 -7.14 0.59
N TYR A 149 -3.85 -8.06 0.88
CA TYR A 149 -2.72 -7.80 1.79
C TYR A 149 -1.78 -6.71 1.27
N HIS A 150 -1.47 -6.69 -0.03
CA HIS A 150 -0.61 -5.67 -0.61
C HIS A 150 -1.26 -4.28 -0.50
N TYR A 151 -2.56 -4.21 -0.80
CA TYR A 151 -3.35 -2.98 -0.64
C TYR A 151 -3.43 -2.54 0.82
N ALA A 152 -3.60 -3.48 1.77
CA ALA A 152 -3.52 -3.16 3.19
C ALA A 152 -2.18 -2.54 3.55
N GLY A 153 -1.06 -3.10 3.08
CA GLY A 153 0.28 -2.54 3.27
C GLY A 153 0.41 -1.12 2.70
N ALA A 154 0.07 -0.94 1.42
CA ALA A 154 0.07 0.37 0.75
C ALA A 154 -0.76 1.42 1.50
N MET A 155 -2.02 1.10 1.83
CA MET A 155 -2.94 2.04 2.50
C MET A 155 -2.51 2.37 3.91
N SER A 156 -1.94 1.39 4.63
CA SER A 156 -1.43 1.61 5.98
C SER A 156 -0.40 2.71 5.99
N ALA A 157 0.49 2.77 5.00
CA ALA A 157 1.50 3.80 4.90
C ALA A 157 0.91 5.21 4.67
N GLY A 158 -0.12 5.31 3.81
CA GLY A 158 -0.78 6.59 3.51
C GLY A 158 -1.58 7.17 4.68
N GLY A 159 -2.14 6.32 5.55
CA GLY A 159 -2.92 6.75 6.73
C GLY A 159 -2.08 7.41 7.83
N LEU A 160 -0.77 7.15 7.86
CA LEU A 160 0.17 7.66 8.88
C LEU A 160 0.53 9.13 8.67
N SER A 161 0.11 9.73 7.56
CA SER A 161 0.36 11.14 7.24
C SER A 161 -0.30 12.13 8.22
N ASN A 162 -1.20 11.65 9.08
CA ASN A 162 -2.01 12.43 10.03
C ASN A 162 -1.53 12.24 11.48
N PHE A 163 -0.45 12.95 11.86
CA PHE A 163 0.01 13.44 13.17
C PHE A 163 -0.15 12.66 14.52
N PHE A 164 -0.83 11.51 14.64
CA PHE A 164 -1.12 10.89 15.95
C PHE A 164 -1.02 9.35 16.02
N VAL A 165 -0.12 8.71 15.27
CA VAL A 165 -0.23 7.26 14.95
C VAL A 165 0.90 6.36 15.47
N ASP A 166 1.53 6.65 16.61
CA ASP A 166 2.57 5.72 17.12
C ASP A 166 1.97 4.38 17.59
N VAL A 167 0.70 4.34 18.02
CA VAL A 167 0.08 3.14 18.64
C VAL A 167 -0.39 2.11 17.62
N ASN A 168 -0.83 2.51 16.42
CA ASN A 168 -1.43 1.59 15.44
C ASN A 168 -0.42 0.94 14.48
N ILE A 169 0.81 1.45 14.40
CA ILE A 169 1.76 0.97 13.39
C ILE A 169 2.42 -0.35 13.80
N SER A 170 2.73 -0.55 15.09
CA SER A 170 3.27 -1.82 15.59
C SER A 170 2.34 -3.00 15.24
N ASP A 171 1.03 -2.78 15.34
CA ASP A 171 0.02 -3.79 14.98
C ASP A 171 -0.09 -4.00 13.48
N ALA A 172 -0.03 -2.92 12.68
CA ALA A 172 0.02 -3.03 11.23
C ALA A 172 1.28 -3.80 10.79
N VAL A 173 2.44 -3.52 11.38
CA VAL A 173 3.71 -4.23 11.11
C VAL A 173 3.59 -5.70 11.50
N GLN A 174 3.11 -6.02 12.70
CA GLN A 174 2.93 -7.39 13.15
C GLN A 174 1.97 -8.18 12.22
N PHE A 175 0.86 -7.55 11.82
CA PHE A 175 -0.05 -8.13 10.85
C PHE A 175 0.66 -8.38 9.51
N LEU A 176 1.36 -7.39 8.97
CA LEU A 176 2.06 -7.50 7.69
C LEU A 176 3.21 -8.53 7.73
N GLU A 177 3.94 -8.64 8.85
CA GLU A 177 4.95 -9.67 9.10
C GLU A 177 4.38 -11.08 8.96
N SER A 178 3.19 -11.32 9.51
CA SER A 178 2.51 -12.63 9.37
C SER A 178 2.16 -12.98 7.91
N THR A 179 2.23 -12.00 7.01
CA THR A 179 1.83 -12.13 5.59
C THR A 179 3.02 -12.03 4.63
N VAL A 180 4.25 -11.99 5.13
CA VAL A 180 5.47 -11.77 4.33
C VAL A 180 5.73 -12.83 3.24
N LEU A 181 5.14 -14.01 3.39
CA LEU A 181 5.24 -15.09 2.39
C LEU A 181 4.30 -14.87 1.21
N ILE A 182 3.34 -13.96 1.34
CA ILE A 182 2.45 -13.55 0.25
C ILE A 182 3.23 -12.56 -0.61
N ARG A 183 3.47 -12.94 -1.86
CA ARG A 183 4.26 -12.18 -2.83
C ARG A 183 3.46 -12.00 -4.10
N ASP A 184 3.59 -10.83 -4.71
CA ASP A 184 3.21 -10.67 -6.12
C ASP A 184 4.27 -11.30 -7.05
N ASN A 185 4.19 -11.03 -8.35
CA ASN A 185 5.16 -11.49 -9.34
C ASN A 185 6.13 -10.38 -9.80
N CYS A 186 6.28 -9.30 -9.02
CA CYS A 186 7.16 -8.20 -9.36
C CYS A 186 8.62 -8.66 -9.49
N LEU A 187 9.36 -8.10 -10.46
CA LEU A 187 10.75 -8.48 -10.74
C LEU A 187 11.76 -7.40 -10.33
N CYS A 188 11.45 -6.62 -9.29
CA CYS A 188 12.33 -5.56 -8.81
C CYS A 188 13.49 -6.11 -7.97
N TRP A 189 14.62 -5.39 -7.93
CA TRP A 189 15.72 -5.72 -7.02
C TRP A 189 15.48 -5.29 -5.56
N CYS A 190 14.39 -4.58 -5.27
CA CYS A 190 14.02 -4.22 -3.91
C CYS A 190 13.68 -5.46 -3.04
N ASN A 191 13.45 -6.62 -3.66
CA ASN A 191 13.28 -7.92 -3.00
C ASN A 191 14.40 -8.87 -3.47
N GLU A 192 14.57 -9.96 -2.72
CA GLU A 192 15.48 -11.05 -3.05
C GLU A 192 15.12 -11.68 -4.40
N GLU A 193 16.13 -12.18 -5.12
CA GLU A 193 15.92 -12.76 -6.45
C GLU A 193 14.88 -13.90 -6.43
N GLY A 194 14.00 -13.90 -7.43
CA GLY A 194 12.90 -14.87 -7.52
C GLY A 194 11.70 -14.59 -6.63
N HIS A 195 11.72 -13.51 -5.84
CA HIS A 195 10.61 -13.11 -4.98
C HIS A 195 10.00 -11.76 -5.40
N GLY A 196 8.67 -11.71 -5.47
CA GLY A 196 7.94 -10.45 -5.68
C GLY A 196 7.95 -9.51 -4.48
N CYS A 197 7.26 -8.40 -4.64
CA CYS A 197 6.96 -7.48 -3.54
C CYS A 197 6.07 -8.18 -2.51
N SER A 198 6.40 -8.00 -1.23
CA SER A 198 5.52 -8.37 -0.13
C SER A 198 4.59 -7.21 0.27
N PRO A 199 3.53 -7.50 1.03
CA PRO A 199 2.74 -6.49 1.73
C PRO A 199 3.59 -5.52 2.57
N ILE A 200 4.59 -6.04 3.30
CA ILE A 200 5.54 -5.21 4.07
C ILE A 200 6.34 -4.30 3.14
N LYS A 201 6.90 -4.82 2.04
CA LYS A 201 7.65 -3.99 1.09
C LYS A 201 6.77 -2.87 0.53
N THR A 202 5.51 -3.19 0.24
CA THR A 202 4.53 -2.24 -0.27
C THR A 202 4.27 -1.14 0.77
N PHE A 203 4.11 -1.50 2.05
CA PHE A 203 4.03 -0.55 3.16
C PHE A 203 5.27 0.34 3.25
N LEU A 204 6.46 -0.26 3.34
CA LEU A 204 7.73 0.45 3.49
C LEU A 204 7.93 1.47 2.35
N LYS A 205 7.76 1.03 1.10
CA LYS A 205 7.89 1.85 -0.11
C LYS A 205 6.91 3.02 -0.11
N ASN A 206 5.64 2.76 0.21
CA ASN A 206 4.64 3.82 0.20
C ASN A 206 4.87 4.84 1.30
N TYR A 207 5.46 4.41 2.41
CA TYR A 207 5.73 5.29 3.52
C TYR A 207 6.92 6.22 3.23
N THR A 208 7.91 5.76 2.46
CA THR A 208 9.04 6.59 2.01
C THR A 208 8.69 7.51 0.83
N HIS A 209 7.74 7.15 -0.03
CA HIS A 209 7.41 7.95 -1.23
C HIS A 209 6.21 8.90 -1.09
N ASN A 210 5.30 8.74 -0.11
CA ASN A 210 4.10 9.59 0.03
C ASN A 210 4.38 11.04 0.54
N GLU A 211 5.57 11.57 0.28
CA GLU A 211 6.08 12.79 0.88
C GLU A 211 5.63 14.04 0.13
N ARG A 212 4.39 14.48 0.39
CA ARG A 212 3.93 15.82 0.01
C ARG A 212 4.46 16.93 0.94
N GLY A 213 5.69 16.83 1.46
CA GLY A 213 6.30 17.89 2.30
C GLY A 213 7.74 17.63 2.76
N GLU A 214 8.55 18.69 2.82
CA GLU A 214 10.02 18.69 3.00
C GLU A 214 10.55 18.06 4.32
N ASP A 215 9.71 17.94 5.38
CA ASP A 215 10.15 17.52 6.73
C ASP A 215 9.88 16.04 7.09
N ARG A 216 9.27 15.25 6.20
CA ARG A 216 8.76 13.90 6.51
C ARG A 216 9.74 12.72 6.37
N PRO A 217 10.78 12.73 5.51
CA PRO A 217 11.67 11.55 5.37
C PRO A 217 12.43 11.23 6.65
N THR A 218 12.78 12.26 7.42
CA THR A 218 13.43 12.11 8.72
C THR A 218 12.52 11.42 9.74
N ARG A 219 11.20 11.72 9.73
CA ARG A 219 10.23 11.05 10.63
C ARG A 219 9.95 9.63 10.20
N ALA A 220 9.87 9.37 8.90
CA ALA A 220 9.62 8.05 8.40
C ALA A 220 10.75 7.08 8.79
N ARG A 221 11.99 7.52 8.61
CA ARG A 221 13.20 6.78 9.00
C ARG A 221 13.33 6.62 10.51
N HIS A 222 13.10 7.69 11.27
CA HIS A 222 13.06 7.64 12.74
C HIS A 222 12.04 6.60 13.22
N PHE A 223 10.84 6.59 12.64
CA PHE A 223 9.81 5.62 12.98
C PHE A 223 10.24 4.16 12.75
N PHE A 224 10.82 3.84 11.58
CA PHE A 224 11.28 2.49 11.25
C PHE A 224 12.32 1.96 12.24
N LEU A 225 13.18 2.85 12.72
CA LEU A 225 14.29 2.48 13.60
C LEU A 225 13.86 2.36 15.07
N HIS A 226 12.90 3.18 15.53
CA HIS A 226 12.53 3.24 16.95
C HIS A 226 11.26 2.47 17.36
N HIS A 227 10.33 2.20 16.43
CA HIS A 227 9.00 1.66 16.78
C HIS A 227 8.66 0.32 16.12
N GLY A 228 9.55 -0.20 15.27
CA GLY A 228 9.21 -1.27 14.33
C GLY A 228 9.57 -2.70 14.72
N LEU A 229 10.26 -2.95 15.83
CA LEU A 229 10.76 -4.29 16.11
C LEU A 229 10.00 -4.97 17.24
N PRO A 230 9.06 -5.88 16.92
CA PRO A 230 8.59 -6.82 17.91
C PRO A 230 9.81 -7.53 18.51
N ASP A 231 9.86 -7.55 19.83
CA ASP A 231 10.94 -8.08 20.64
C ASP A 231 11.43 -9.43 20.06
N THR A 232 12.64 -9.45 19.51
CA THR A 232 13.24 -10.64 18.87
C THR A 232 13.71 -11.67 19.90
N SER A 233 13.07 -11.71 21.07
CA SER A 233 13.50 -12.46 22.25
C SER A 233 13.41 -13.99 22.10
N GLY A 234 13.23 -14.52 20.88
CA GLY A 234 12.93 -15.94 20.66
C GLY A 234 13.66 -16.69 19.53
N GLY A 235 14.61 -16.13 18.77
CA GLY A 235 15.30 -16.96 17.75
C GLY A 235 16.47 -16.35 16.99
N GLU A 236 17.35 -17.22 16.48
CA GLU A 236 18.56 -16.93 15.69
C GLU A 236 18.31 -16.24 14.32
N LYS A 237 17.04 -16.05 13.91
CA LYS A 237 16.69 -15.54 12.58
C LYS A 237 16.19 -14.11 12.65
N LEU A 238 16.80 -13.27 11.81
CA LEU A 238 16.38 -11.88 11.56
C LEU A 238 14.90 -11.83 11.19
N SER A 239 14.14 -10.89 11.76
CA SER A 239 12.72 -10.77 11.42
C SER A 239 12.56 -10.46 9.93
N PRO A 240 11.52 -10.97 9.26
CA PRO A 240 11.26 -10.67 7.86
C PRO A 240 11.12 -9.17 7.61
N PHE A 241 10.53 -8.41 8.54
CA PHE A 241 10.45 -6.95 8.44
C PHE A 241 11.85 -6.32 8.39
N VAL A 242 12.75 -6.70 9.30
CA VAL A 242 14.12 -6.17 9.33
C VAL A 242 14.85 -6.46 8.02
N LYS A 243 14.75 -7.69 7.51
CA LYS A 243 15.38 -8.07 6.23
C LYS A 243 14.86 -7.20 5.08
N GLU A 244 13.54 -6.96 5.03
CA GLU A 244 12.91 -6.15 4.00
C GLU A 244 13.25 -4.66 4.11
N ALA A 245 13.29 -4.12 5.33
CA ALA A 245 13.66 -2.73 5.60
C ALA A 245 15.13 -2.49 5.25
N LEU A 246 16.04 -3.34 5.74
CA LEU A 246 17.46 -3.27 5.44
C LEU A 246 17.74 -3.31 3.94
N ARG A 247 17.06 -4.21 3.21
CA ARG A 247 17.21 -4.30 1.75
C ARG A 247 16.72 -3.05 1.04
N LEU A 248 15.58 -2.49 1.45
CA LEU A 248 15.06 -1.25 0.88
C LEU A 248 16.02 -0.08 1.12
N LEU A 249 16.48 0.09 2.36
CA LEU A 249 17.44 1.16 2.71
C LEU A 249 18.74 1.02 1.92
N THR A 250 19.28 -0.20 1.81
CA THR A 250 20.51 -0.45 1.05
C THR A 250 20.30 -0.23 -0.44
N PHE A 251 19.17 -0.66 -1.00
CA PHE A 251 18.80 -0.41 -2.40
C PHE A 251 18.73 1.10 -2.70
N GLU A 252 18.04 1.88 -1.86
CA GLU A 252 17.95 3.33 -2.01
C GLU A 252 19.32 4.00 -1.85
N ALA A 253 20.12 3.53 -0.89
CA ALA A 253 21.46 4.05 -0.65
C ALA A 253 22.46 3.73 -1.76
N LEU A 254 22.18 2.76 -2.63
CA LEU A 254 22.95 2.46 -3.85
C LEU A 254 22.44 3.22 -5.08
N GLU A 255 21.47 4.13 -4.90
CA GLU A 255 20.85 4.93 -5.96
C GLU A 255 20.28 4.06 -7.10
N MET A 256 19.80 2.86 -6.75
CA MET A 256 19.20 1.96 -7.72
C MET A 256 17.82 2.45 -8.15
N THR A 257 17.46 2.23 -9.41
CA THR A 257 16.17 2.69 -9.94
C THR A 257 15.06 1.71 -9.59
N HIS A 258 14.00 2.18 -8.93
CA HIS A 258 12.84 1.36 -8.59
C HIS A 258 12.11 0.88 -9.84
N THR A 259 12.07 -0.45 -10.03
CA THR A 259 11.23 -1.14 -11.01
C THR A 259 10.07 -1.91 -10.35
N CYS A 260 9.80 -1.59 -9.08
CA CYS A 260 8.76 -2.22 -8.29
C CYS A 260 7.39 -1.60 -8.50
N CYS A 261 6.34 -2.36 -8.15
CA CYS A 261 4.95 -1.91 -8.22
C CYS A 261 4.74 -0.57 -7.49
N SER A 262 4.04 0.37 -8.11
CA SER A 262 3.64 1.63 -7.49
C SER A 262 2.23 1.50 -6.92
N TYR A 263 1.94 2.26 -5.87
CA TYR A 263 0.56 2.45 -5.42
C TYR A 263 0.22 3.92 -5.66
N ASP A 264 -0.57 4.17 -6.69
CA ASP A 264 -0.77 5.50 -7.26
C ASP A 264 -2.25 5.73 -7.61
N GLN A 265 -2.60 6.97 -7.92
CA GLN A 265 -3.93 7.34 -8.36
C GLN A 265 -4.20 6.86 -9.79
N ILE A 266 -5.40 6.36 -10.06
CA ILE A 266 -5.79 5.83 -11.37
C ILE A 266 -5.65 6.87 -12.48
N TYR A 267 -5.91 8.16 -12.21
CA TYR A 267 -5.80 9.21 -13.24
C TYR A 267 -4.42 9.26 -13.91
N GLY A 268 -3.34 8.88 -13.22
CA GLY A 268 -1.99 8.87 -13.78
C GLY A 268 -1.75 7.76 -14.80
N HIS A 269 -2.63 6.76 -14.83
CA HIS A 269 -2.52 5.54 -15.63
C HIS A 269 -3.65 5.37 -16.66
N ASP A 270 -4.71 6.18 -16.58
CA ASP A 270 -5.85 6.14 -17.52
C ASP A 270 -5.63 7.05 -18.73
N HIS A 271 -4.68 6.70 -19.61
CA HIS A 271 -4.34 7.51 -20.78
C HIS A 271 -5.46 7.60 -21.82
N ASP A 272 -6.35 6.62 -21.85
CA ASP A 272 -7.42 6.48 -22.84
C ASP A 272 -8.79 6.98 -22.33
N ASN A 273 -8.86 7.52 -21.10
CA ASN A 273 -10.09 7.98 -20.43
C ASN A 273 -11.17 6.89 -20.35
N LEU A 274 -10.76 5.67 -19.99
CA LEU A 274 -11.63 4.50 -19.86
C LEU A 274 -12.36 4.47 -18.52
N VAL A 275 -11.87 5.20 -17.53
CA VAL A 275 -12.40 5.21 -16.16
C VAL A 275 -13.32 6.42 -15.96
N SER A 276 -14.44 6.22 -15.26
CA SER A 276 -15.34 7.34 -14.91
C SER A 276 -14.67 8.33 -13.97
N GLU A 277 -14.99 9.62 -14.08
CA GLU A 277 -14.38 10.68 -13.28
C GLU A 277 -14.44 10.41 -11.77
N GLU A 278 -15.52 9.80 -11.29
CA GLU A 278 -15.71 9.46 -9.86
C GLU A 278 -14.69 8.44 -9.32
N ASN A 279 -14.03 7.72 -10.21
CA ASN A 279 -13.08 6.66 -9.90
C ASN A 279 -11.62 7.04 -10.22
N LEU A 280 -11.37 8.17 -10.88
CA LEU A 280 -10.00 8.62 -11.21
C LEU A 280 -9.14 8.90 -9.97
N ASP A 281 -9.78 9.30 -8.86
CA ASP A 281 -9.13 9.53 -7.57
C ASP A 281 -8.89 8.24 -6.76
N GLU A 282 -9.36 7.08 -7.24
CA GLU A 282 -9.05 5.81 -6.58
C GLU A 282 -7.55 5.51 -6.68
N MET A 283 -7.05 4.82 -5.66
CA MET A 283 -5.66 4.37 -5.61
C MET A 283 -5.60 2.89 -5.98
N ALA A 284 -4.63 2.51 -6.79
CA ALA A 284 -4.40 1.13 -7.18
C ALA A 284 -2.91 0.77 -7.20
N ILE A 285 -2.62 -0.53 -7.14
CA ILE A 285 -1.25 -1.04 -7.29
C ILE A 285 -1.02 -1.34 -8.77
N PHE A 286 -0.05 -0.67 -9.37
CA PHE A 286 0.33 -0.80 -10.77
C PHE A 286 1.65 -1.55 -10.92
N HIS A 287 1.81 -2.30 -12.00
CA HIS A 287 3.10 -2.81 -12.42
C HIS A 287 3.98 -1.67 -12.94
N CYS A 288 5.29 -1.82 -12.77
CA CYS A 288 6.23 -1.06 -13.60
C CYS A 288 6.16 -1.62 -15.03
N ASP A 289 6.24 -0.74 -16.02
CA ASP A 289 6.24 -1.12 -17.43
C ASP A 289 7.37 -2.15 -17.70
N PRO A 290 7.05 -3.35 -18.23
CA PRO A 290 8.03 -4.38 -18.53
C PRO A 290 9.20 -3.91 -19.41
N ASP A 291 8.96 -2.98 -20.34
CA ASP A 291 9.99 -2.46 -21.23
C ASP A 291 10.96 -1.56 -20.45
N ILE A 292 10.44 -0.70 -19.56
CA ILE A 292 11.25 0.10 -18.63
C ILE A 292 12.04 -0.81 -17.68
N VAL A 293 11.41 -1.87 -17.16
CA VAL A 293 12.09 -2.86 -16.31
C VAL A 293 13.23 -3.53 -17.09
N SER A 294 12.99 -3.93 -18.33
CA SER A 294 14.00 -4.58 -19.18
C SER A 294 15.17 -3.65 -19.48
N GLU A 295 14.90 -2.39 -19.83
CA GLU A 295 15.91 -1.37 -20.08
C GLU A 295 16.80 -1.15 -18.86
N ILE A 296 16.20 -0.88 -17.69
CA ILE A 296 16.92 -0.65 -16.44
C ILE A 296 17.76 -1.88 -16.06
N ARG A 297 17.20 -3.09 -16.18
CA ARG A 297 17.90 -4.33 -15.82
C ARG A 297 19.02 -4.71 -16.78
N SER A 298 19.00 -4.18 -17.99
CA SER A 298 20.06 -4.39 -19.00
C SER A 298 21.21 -3.40 -18.87
N CYS A 299 21.08 -2.38 -18.03
CA CYS A 299 22.11 -1.37 -17.81
C CYS A 299 23.25 -1.91 -16.92
N ASP A 300 24.50 -1.88 -17.42
CA ASP A 300 25.69 -2.34 -16.71
C ASP A 300 25.84 -1.73 -15.31
N LYS A 301 25.55 -0.42 -15.17
CA LYS A 301 25.61 0.27 -13.87
C LYS A 301 24.63 -0.35 -12.87
N GLN A 302 23.39 -0.58 -13.31
CA GLN A 302 22.34 -1.13 -12.47
C GLN A 302 22.62 -2.59 -12.10
N GLN A 303 23.16 -3.38 -13.03
CA GLN A 303 23.60 -4.76 -12.76
C GLN A 303 24.74 -4.80 -11.76
N ALA A 304 25.75 -3.92 -11.89
CA ALA A 304 26.84 -3.82 -10.92
C ALA A 304 26.31 -3.44 -9.53
N SER A 305 25.39 -2.48 -9.43
CA SER A 305 24.72 -2.14 -8.17
C SER A 305 23.90 -3.29 -7.60
N ALA A 306 23.24 -4.10 -8.44
CA ALA A 306 22.47 -5.26 -8.00
C ALA A 306 23.36 -6.35 -7.39
N ILE A 307 24.52 -6.63 -8.00
CA ILE A 307 25.52 -7.56 -7.43
C ILE A 307 26.01 -7.04 -6.07
N LEU A 308 26.38 -5.75 -6.02
CA LEU A 308 26.81 -5.10 -4.78
C LEU A 308 25.72 -5.13 -3.70
N LEU A 309 24.45 -4.98 -4.07
CA LEU A 309 23.32 -5.10 -3.15
C LEU A 309 23.29 -6.49 -2.51
N GLU A 310 23.44 -7.57 -3.27
CA GLU A 310 23.43 -8.92 -2.70
C GLU A 310 24.63 -9.15 -1.77
N ASP A 311 25.83 -8.70 -2.15
CA ASP A 311 27.03 -8.80 -1.32
C ASP A 311 26.85 -8.05 0.02
N LEU A 312 26.32 -6.83 -0.04
CA LEU A 312 26.02 -6.04 1.15
C LEU A 312 24.91 -6.68 1.99
N MET A 313 23.86 -7.22 1.36
CA MET A 313 22.78 -7.89 2.09
C MET A 313 23.26 -9.15 2.82
N ALA A 314 24.18 -9.92 2.22
CA ALA A 314 24.82 -11.05 2.87
C ALA A 314 25.68 -10.59 4.05
N GLU A 315 26.55 -9.59 3.84
CA GLU A 315 27.39 -8.99 4.89
C GLU A 315 26.53 -8.48 6.06
N PHE A 316 25.53 -7.66 5.77
CA PHE A 316 24.69 -7.00 6.77
C PHE A 316 23.81 -7.98 7.55
N THR A 317 23.25 -8.99 6.87
CA THR A 317 22.47 -10.04 7.55
C THR A 317 23.32 -10.78 8.56
N GLU A 318 24.55 -11.15 8.18
CA GLU A 318 25.49 -11.84 9.06
C GLU A 318 25.91 -10.96 10.26
N GLN A 319 26.18 -9.67 10.02
CA GLN A 319 26.55 -8.73 11.08
C GLN A 319 25.42 -8.50 12.08
N ILE A 320 24.18 -8.30 11.63
CA ILE A 320 23.03 -8.13 12.54
C ILE A 320 22.79 -9.40 13.36
N GLN A 321 22.92 -10.59 12.74
CA GLN A 321 22.75 -11.87 13.45
C GLN A 321 23.80 -12.11 14.54
N ARG A 322 25.01 -11.54 14.39
CA ARG A 322 26.07 -11.59 15.42
C ARG A 322 25.85 -10.57 16.54
N ALA A 323 25.08 -9.51 16.30
CA ALA A 323 24.82 -8.51 17.30
C ALA A 323 24.00 -9.09 18.46
N ALA A 324 24.17 -8.54 19.66
CA ALA A 324 23.33 -8.94 20.78
C ALA A 324 21.86 -8.59 20.45
N PRO A 325 20.91 -9.53 20.66
CA PRO A 325 19.51 -9.23 20.42
C PRO A 325 19.07 -8.12 21.38
N GLY A 326 18.30 -7.18 20.85
CA GLY A 326 17.78 -6.07 21.64
C GLY A 326 16.84 -5.19 20.83
N PRO A 327 15.97 -4.40 21.51
CA PRO A 327 14.98 -3.56 20.85
C PRO A 327 15.61 -2.48 19.95
N TYR A 328 16.87 -2.12 20.21
CA TYR A 328 17.63 -1.12 19.45
C TYR A 328 18.73 -1.73 18.57
N ALA A 329 18.86 -3.06 18.49
CA ALA A 329 19.99 -3.70 17.81
C ALA A 329 20.04 -3.35 16.30
N PHE A 330 18.89 -3.31 15.65
CA PHE A 330 18.81 -2.89 14.24
C PHE A 330 19.14 -1.41 14.07
N GLU A 331 18.61 -0.55 14.95
CA GLU A 331 18.88 0.88 14.91
C GLU A 331 20.37 1.17 15.09
N GLU A 332 20.99 0.58 16.12
CA GLU A 332 22.42 0.68 16.37
C GLU A 332 23.22 0.20 15.16
N PHE A 333 22.85 -0.95 14.59
CA PHE A 333 23.47 -1.45 13.36
C PHE A 333 23.38 -0.45 12.20
N ILE A 334 22.21 0.17 11.99
CA ILE A 334 21.99 1.16 10.92
C ILE A 334 22.91 2.37 11.12
N TYR A 335 22.93 2.96 12.32
CA TYR A 335 23.72 4.16 12.60
C TYR A 335 25.23 3.92 12.72
N THR A 336 25.66 2.67 12.90
CA THR A 336 27.08 2.33 13.05
C THR A 336 27.63 1.64 11.80
N HIS A 337 27.44 0.33 11.69
CA HIS A 337 28.08 -0.49 10.67
C HIS A 337 27.55 -0.19 9.28
N TRP A 338 26.22 -0.18 9.10
CA TRP A 338 25.59 0.07 7.80
C TRP A 338 25.99 1.45 7.26
N ARG A 339 25.76 2.52 8.04
CA ARG A 339 26.11 3.90 7.68
C ARG A 339 27.57 4.02 7.25
N ARG A 340 28.50 3.50 8.06
CA ARG A 340 29.93 3.53 7.74
C ARG A 340 30.24 2.76 6.45
N ARG A 341 29.64 1.58 6.27
CA ARG A 341 29.88 0.72 5.10
C ARG A 341 29.36 1.34 3.81
N ILE A 342 28.17 1.94 3.84
CA ILE A 342 27.55 2.65 2.72
C ILE A 342 28.35 3.91 2.39
N SER A 343 28.67 4.74 3.38
CA SER A 343 29.48 5.95 3.15
C SER A 343 30.85 5.65 2.55
N GLY A 344 31.44 4.50 2.88
CA GLY A 344 32.71 4.04 2.28
C GLY A 344 32.63 3.67 0.80
N LEU A 345 31.44 3.47 0.23
CA LEU A 345 31.25 3.25 -1.21
C LEU A 345 31.39 4.54 -2.02
N TYR A 346 31.15 5.68 -1.38
CA TYR A 346 31.17 6.98 -2.01
C TYR A 346 32.48 7.68 -1.68
N THR A 347 33.26 7.98 -2.73
CA THR A 347 34.39 8.88 -2.56
C THR A 347 33.85 10.31 -2.56
N PRO A 348 34.05 11.11 -1.50
CA PRO A 348 33.61 12.49 -1.49
C PRO A 348 34.22 13.22 -2.69
N ASP A 349 33.41 13.93 -3.47
CA ASP A 349 33.92 14.76 -4.55
C ASP A 349 34.93 15.77 -3.96
N PRO A 350 36.22 15.70 -4.34
CA PRO A 350 37.25 16.59 -3.82
C PRO A 350 36.88 18.06 -4.02
N THR A 351 36.13 18.38 -5.08
CA THR A 351 35.67 19.72 -5.44
C THR A 351 34.64 20.23 -4.44
N VAL A 352 33.68 19.39 -4.06
CA VAL A 352 32.67 19.70 -3.02
C VAL A 352 33.32 19.82 -1.65
N VAL A 353 34.21 18.89 -1.29
CA VAL A 353 34.97 18.94 -0.03
C VAL A 353 35.82 20.21 0.06
N ASN A 354 36.50 20.58 -1.02
CA ASN A 354 37.29 21.81 -1.07
C ASN A 354 36.40 23.07 -1.01
N GLY A 355 35.24 23.06 -1.65
CA GLY A 355 34.25 24.14 -1.55
C GLY A 355 33.72 24.34 -0.13
N LEU A 356 33.38 23.25 0.57
CA LEU A 356 32.95 23.29 1.97
C LEU A 356 34.07 23.76 2.91
N ARG A 357 35.31 23.28 2.70
CA ARG A 357 36.48 23.75 3.46
C ARG A 357 36.74 25.23 3.26
N GLN A 358 36.61 25.72 2.03
CA GLN A 358 36.70 27.15 1.74
C GLN A 358 35.59 27.91 2.45
N HIS A 359 34.35 27.43 2.40
CA HIS A 359 33.22 28.08 3.06
C HIS A 359 33.36 28.13 4.59
N GLN A 360 33.83 27.04 5.23
CA GLN A 360 34.15 27.02 6.66
C GLN A 360 35.30 27.98 7.02
N ALA A 361 36.33 28.09 6.17
CA ALA A 361 37.41 29.06 6.36
C ALA A 361 36.90 30.51 6.30
N PHE A 362 35.87 30.79 5.49
CA PHE A 362 35.24 32.11 5.41
C PHE A 362 34.28 32.41 6.58
N GLN A 363 33.61 31.41 7.15
CA GLN A 363 32.76 31.60 8.34
C GLN A 363 33.56 31.91 9.62
N GLY A 364 34.82 31.47 9.69
CA GLY A 364 35.76 31.86 10.75
C GLY A 364 36.20 33.33 10.72
N LEU A 365 35.87 34.09 9.67
CA LEU A 365 36.29 35.49 9.46
C LEU A 365 35.17 36.53 9.67
N GLY A 366 34.00 36.13 10.21
CA GLY A 366 33.06 37.08 10.81
C GLY A 366 32.37 38.06 9.86
N SER A 367 31.86 37.60 8.71
CA SER A 367 30.91 38.41 7.91
C SER A 367 29.70 37.61 7.46
N PRO A 368 28.46 38.12 7.67
CA PRO A 368 27.27 37.50 7.11
C PRO A 368 27.13 37.94 5.66
N LEU A 369 27.29 37.01 4.71
CA LEU A 369 26.99 37.25 3.31
C LEU A 369 25.90 36.28 2.87
N ILE A 370 24.75 36.86 2.52
CA ILE A 370 23.64 36.18 1.85
C ILE A 370 24.11 35.86 0.42
N VAL A 371 24.52 34.61 0.19
CA VAL A 371 24.81 34.11 -1.15
C VAL A 371 23.56 33.38 -1.66
N ARG A 372 22.91 33.95 -2.68
CA ARG A 372 21.96 33.22 -3.53
C ARG A 372 22.79 32.36 -4.49
N THR A 373 22.88 31.06 -4.25
CA THR A 373 23.46 30.11 -5.22
C THR A 373 22.35 29.55 -6.10
N GLY A 374 22.49 29.75 -7.41
CA GLY A 374 21.76 28.99 -8.42
C GLY A 374 22.30 27.57 -8.53
N GLU A 375 21.37 26.65 -8.79
CA GLU A 375 21.50 25.33 -9.43
C GLU A 375 22.88 24.64 -9.36
N TYR A 376 23.22 24.13 -8.18
CA TYR A 376 24.05 22.93 -8.04
C TYR A 376 23.34 22.01 -7.05
N VAL A 377 22.82 20.88 -7.53
CA VAL A 377 22.26 19.84 -6.66
C VAL A 377 23.44 19.08 -6.06
N ILE A 378 23.76 19.41 -4.82
CA ILE A 378 24.73 18.69 -4.00
C ILE A 378 24.06 17.38 -3.58
N TYR A 379 24.49 16.25 -4.14
CA TYR A 379 24.25 14.94 -3.51
C TYR A 379 25.24 14.80 -2.34
N GLU A 380 25.04 15.60 -1.31
CA GLU A 380 25.38 15.14 0.02
C GLU A 380 24.53 13.90 0.19
N ILE A 381 25.13 12.76 0.53
CA ILE A 381 24.46 11.81 1.39
C ILE A 381 23.92 12.69 2.53
N PRO A 382 22.59 12.99 2.61
CA PRO A 382 22.07 13.95 3.57
C PRO A 382 22.73 13.73 4.93
N PRO A 383 23.06 14.76 5.73
CA PRO A 383 23.73 14.61 7.03
C PRO A 383 23.05 13.62 8.01
N TRP A 384 21.86 13.14 7.63
CA TRP A 384 20.97 12.17 8.27
C TRP A 384 21.10 10.71 7.76
N TYR A 385 22.05 10.38 6.88
CA TYR A 385 22.44 9.01 6.51
C TYR A 385 23.60 8.54 7.35
#